data_AF-T1C718-F1
#
_entry.id   AF-T1C718-F1
#
_cell.length_a   1.000
_cell.length_b   1.000
_cell.length_c   1.000
_cell.angle_alpha   90.00
_cell.angle_beta   90.00
_cell.angle_gamma   90.00
#
_symmetry.space_group_name_H-M   'P 1'
#
loop_
_entity.id
_entity.type
_entity.pdbx_description
1 polymer ?
#
loop_
_entity_poly.entity_id
_entity_poly.type
_entity_poly.pdbx_seq_one_letter_code
_entity_poly.pdbx_strand_id
1 'polypeptide(L)' 'MTGAVRVGTRRSPLARIQAEGVRMRLARLAPATHFRLVPLDASGDRDRSLGGSPDFTDALDRTLRRGEIDLAVHS' A
#
# COMPACT_ATOMS: atom_id res chain seq x y z
N MET A 1 -4.43 6.92 21.88
CA MET A 1 -3.56 6.47 20.77
C MET A 1 -3.95 7.24 19.52
N THR A 2 -3.29 8.37 19.26
CA THR A 2 -3.58 9.24 18.10
C THR A 2 -2.51 9.01 17.02
N GLY A 3 -2.55 7.85 16.38
CA GLY A 3 -1.72 7.53 15.23
C GLY A 3 -2.56 7.48 13.96
N ALA A 4 -2.03 7.99 12.85
CA ALA A 4 -2.66 7.82 11.55
C ALA A 4 -2.64 6.34 11.11
N VAL A 5 -3.73 5.85 10.53
CA VAL A 5 -3.78 4.55 9.86
C VAL A 5 -2.89 4.60 8.61
N ARG A 6 -1.90 3.72 8.55
CA ARG A 6 -0.88 3.63 7.51
C ARG A 6 -1.35 2.69 6.41
N VAL A 7 -1.55 3.25 5.22
CA VAL A 7 -2.07 2.57 4.04
C VAL A 7 -0.92 2.24 3.09
N GLY A 8 -0.45 1.00 3.08
CA GLY A 8 0.57 0.52 2.17
C GLY A 8 0.11 0.46 0.72
N THR A 9 0.95 0.89 -0.21
CA THR A 9 0.73 0.75 -1.66
C THR A 9 2.06 0.67 -2.40
N ARG A 10 2.06 0.15 -3.63
CA ARG A 10 3.23 0.22 -4.52
C ARG A 10 3.48 1.65 -4.99
N ARG A 11 4.71 1.91 -5.44
CA ARG A 11 5.12 3.22 -5.99
C ARG A 11 4.61 3.53 -7.39
N SER A 12 4.12 2.53 -8.13
CA SER A 12 3.63 2.76 -9.49
C SER A 12 2.50 3.81 -9.52
N PRO A 13 2.42 4.66 -10.55
CA PRO A 13 1.41 5.71 -10.62
C PRO A 13 -0.02 5.18 -10.44
N LEU A 14 -0.34 4.05 -11.06
CA LEU A 14 -1.66 3.43 -10.93
C LEU A 14 -1.96 2.94 -9.50
N ALA A 15 -1.02 2.29 -8.84
CA ALA A 15 -1.20 1.81 -7.47
C ALA A 15 -1.43 2.97 -6.48
N ARG A 16 -0.77 4.10 -6.72
CA ARG A 16 -0.99 5.32 -5.92
C ARG A 16 -2.38 5.91 -6.13
N ILE A 17 -2.87 5.94 -7.37
CA ILE A 17 -4.24 6.41 -7.68
C ILE A 17 -5.27 5.50 -7.01
N GLN A 18 -5.08 4.18 -7.10
CA GLN A 18 -5.96 3.20 -6.43
C GLN A 18 -5.98 3.40 -4.92
N ALA A 19 -4.79 3.50 -4.30
CA ALA A 19 -4.65 3.69 -2.86
C ALA A 19 -5.24 5.02 -2.38
N GLU A 20 -5.06 6.10 -3.15
CA GLU A 20 -5.69 7.38 -2.85
C GLU A 20 -7.22 7.29 -2.93
N GLY A 21 -7.76 6.57 -3.93
CA GLY A 21 -9.18 6.31 -4.05
C GLY A 21 -9.75 5.53 -2.85
N VAL A 22 -9.01 4.57 -2.30
CA VAL A 22 -9.38 3.85 -1.08
C VAL A 22 -9.29 4.78 0.14
N ARG A 23 -8.19 5.51 0.30
CA ARG A 23 -7.97 6.48 1.39
C ARG A 23 -9.10 7.50 1.47
N MET A 24 -9.51 8.08 0.34
CA MET A 24 -10.61 9.03 0.28
C MET A 24 -11.95 8.42 0.69
N ARG A 25 -12.22 7.15 0.33
CA ARG A 25 -13.44 6.44 0.74
C ARG A 25 -13.45 6.18 2.24
N LEU A 26 -12.33 5.69 2.78
CA LEU A 26 -12.17 5.45 4.22
C LEU A 26 -12.30 6.74 5.03
N ALA A 27 -11.69 7.84 4.57
CA ALA A 27 -11.80 9.15 5.23
C ALA A 27 -13.24 9.66 5.29
N ARG A 28 -14.09 9.35 4.29
CA ARG A 28 -15.52 9.68 4.33
C ARG A 28 -16.30 8.81 5.32
N LEU A 29 -15.98 7.53 5.42
CA LEU A 29 -16.66 6.59 6.32
C LEU A 29 -16.24 6.74 7.77
N ALA A 30 -15.01 7.18 8.03
CA ALA A 30 -14.45 7.39 9.36
C ALA A 30 -13.77 8.77 9.47
N PRO A 31 -14.53 9.88 9.55
CA PRO A 31 -13.97 11.24 9.51
C PRO A 31 -13.02 11.58 10.66
N ALA A 32 -13.19 10.93 11.82
CA ALA A 32 -12.31 11.09 12.98
C ALA A 32 -10.98 10.33 12.84
N THR A 33 -10.84 9.47 11.83
CA THR A 33 -9.64 8.66 11.60
C THR A 33 -8.77 9.31 10.52
N HIS A 34 -7.50 9.55 10.83
CA HIS A 34 -6.54 10.04 9.84
C HIS A 34 -5.91 8.85 9.09
N PHE A 35 -5.92 8.89 7.76
CA PHE A 35 -5.31 7.88 6.89
C PHE A 35 -4.14 8.48 6.11
N ARG A 36 -2.98 7.82 6.11
CA ARG A 36 -1.76 8.25 5.39
C ARG A 36 -1.26 7.13 4.48
N LEU A 37 -0.93 7.45 3.23
CA LEU A 37 -0.30 6.51 2.31
C LEU A 37 1.17 6.25 2.68
N VAL A 38 1.60 4.99 2.57
CA VAL A 38 2.97 4.53 2.74
C VAL A 38 3.40 3.83 1.45
N PRO A 39 4.14 4.52 0.55
CA PRO A 39 4.59 3.93 -0.70
C PRO A 39 5.78 3.00 -0.47
N LEU A 40 5.66 1.75 -0.96
CA LEU A 40 6.65 0.69 -0.79
C LEU A 40 7.31 0.30 -2.12
N ASP A 41 8.57 -0.14 -2.02
CA ASP A 41 9.31 -0.75 -3.12
C ASP A 41 9.03 -2.26 -3.15
N ALA A 42 8.27 -2.73 -4.13
CA ALA A 42 8.13 -4.17 -4.37
C ALA A 42 9.33 -4.69 -5.18
N SER A 43 9.76 -5.93 -4.93
CA SER A 43 10.79 -6.60 -5.72
C SER A 43 10.37 -6.74 -7.18
N GLY A 44 9.11 -7.04 -7.45
CA GLY A 44 8.56 -7.08 -8.82
C GLY A 44 8.58 -5.73 -9.56
N ASP A 45 8.76 -4.59 -8.87
CA ASP A 45 9.00 -3.30 -9.54
C ASP A 45 10.42 -3.19 -10.12
N ARG A 46 11.38 -3.97 -9.59
CA ARG A 46 12.79 -3.95 -9.99
C ARG A 46 13.17 -5.08 -10.93
N ASP A 47 12.61 -6.28 -10.73
CA ASP A 47 12.92 -7.45 -11.54
C ASP A 47 11.74 -7.81 -12.44
N ARG A 48 11.85 -7.39 -13.71
CA ARG A 48 10.89 -7.69 -14.78
C ARG A 48 11.45 -8.72 -15.76
N SER A 49 12.39 -9.55 -15.33
CA SER A 49 12.96 -10.60 -16.19
C SER A 49 11.84 -11.45 -16.80
N LEU A 50 11.92 -11.66 -18.12
CA LEU A 50 10.85 -12.25 -18.95
C LEU A 50 10.58 -13.75 -18.69
N GLY A 51 11.12 -14.31 -17.61
CA GLY A 51 11.03 -15.74 -17.27
C GLY A 51 10.48 -16.06 -15.88
N GLY A 52 10.25 -15.06 -15.03
CA GLY A 52 9.69 -15.25 -13.68
C GLY A 52 8.36 -14.50 -13.50
N SER A 53 7.47 -15.02 -12.65
CA SER A 53 6.29 -14.26 -12.19
C SER A 53 6.76 -13.24 -11.15
N PRO A 54 6.73 -11.92 -11.43
CA PRO A 54 7.24 -10.95 -10.48
C PRO A 54 6.31 -10.87 -9.27
N ASP A 55 6.87 -10.97 -8.07
CA ASP A 55 6.10 -10.78 -6.84
C ASP A 55 5.91 -9.27 -6.58
N PHE A 56 4.67 -8.81 -6.79
CA PHE A 56 4.26 -7.44 -6.56
C PHE A 56 3.70 -7.20 -5.15
N THR A 57 3.55 -8.26 -4.35
CA THR A 57 2.94 -8.25 -3.01
C THR A 57 3.94 -8.43 -1.88
N ASP A 58 5.11 -9.04 -2.09
CA ASP A 58 6.08 -9.36 -1.03
C ASP A 58 6.36 -8.19 -0.07
N ALA A 59 6.59 -6.99 -0.61
CA ALA A 59 6.84 -5.81 0.20
C ALA A 59 5.63 -5.37 1.03
N LEU A 60 4.41 -5.47 0.48
CA LEU A 60 3.18 -5.16 1.20
C LEU A 60 2.95 -6.17 2.32
N ASP A 61 3.11 -7.46 2.02
CA ASP A 61 2.92 -8.55 2.97
C ASP A 61 3.91 -8.46 4.13
N ARG A 62 5.20 -8.29 3.82
CA ARG A 62 6.25 -8.19 4.84
C ARG A 62 6.03 -7.01 5.77
N THR A 63 5.70 -5.84 5.22
CA THR A 63 5.49 -4.62 6.02
C THR A 63 4.21 -4.68 6.83
N LEU A 64 3.15 -5.31 6.31
CA LEU A 64 1.92 -5.54 7.05
C LEU A 64 2.15 -6.48 8.24
N ARG A 65 2.83 -7.61 8.04
CA ARG A 65 3.15 -8.56 9.13
C ARG A 65 4.04 -7.96 10.22
N ARG A 66 4.91 -7.02 9.85
CA ARG A 66 5.78 -6.28 10.80
C ARG A 66 5.06 -5.13 11.52
N GLY A 67 3.80 -4.84 11.16
CA GLY A 67 3.06 -3.71 11.70
C GLY A 67 3.64 -2.36 11.27
N GLU A 68 4.36 -2.30 10.15
CA GLU A 68 4.88 -1.06 9.58
C GLU A 68 3.79 -0.30 8.79
N ILE A 69 2.81 -1.03 8.28
CA ILE A 69 1.54 -0.54 7.73
C ILE A 69 0.37 -1.22 8.45
N ASP A 70 -0.80 -0.59 8.41
CA ASP A 70 -2.02 -1.09 9.07
C ASP A 70 -2.99 -1.75 8.08
N LEU A 71 -2.92 -1.37 6.80
CA LEU A 71 -3.63 -2.01 5.69
C LEU A 71 -2.86 -1.86 4.39
N ALA A 72 -3.07 -2.75 3.43
CA ALA A 72 -2.46 -2.72 2.10
C ALA A 72 -3.52 -2.57 1.01
N VAL A 73 -3.23 -1.75 -0.01
CA VAL A 73 -4.03 -1.67 -1.24
C VAL A 73 -3.24 -2.31 -2.37
N HIS A 74 -3.86 -3.28 -3.04
CA HIS A 74 -3.33 -3.98 -4.21
C HIS A 74 -4.32 -3.87 -5.39
N SER A 75 -3.82 -4.05 -6.63
CA SER A 75 -4.62 -4.08 -7.86
C SER A 75 -5.35 -5.40 -8.08
#